data_AF-A0A933P6E4-F1
#
_entry.id   AF-A0A933P6E4-F1
#
_cell.length_a   1.000
_cell.length_b   1.000
_cell.length_c   1.000
_cell.angle_alpha   90.00
_cell.angle_beta   90.00
_cell.angle_gamma   90.00
#
_symmetry.space_group_name_H-M   'P 1'
#
loop_
_entity.id
_entity.type
_entity.pdbx_description
1 polymer ?
#
loop_
_entity_poly.entity_id
_entity_poly.type
_entity_poly.pdbx_seq_one_letter_code
_entity_poly.pdbx_strand_id
1 'polypeptide(L)'
;MGTPRPAGGAGRRLRALATLITLVGVADDTGDRTKYFPAIEKKHGGPISIWLDRVTDLGDAKYPEQVAYLRDNHGFSQAHANALVMYVRGSTSSKRFKNPDDYFRHLEPTPRKTAKAVFAAITAERPELELVVAWNHPMLRTAEGAYVIGLSAATRHLLLNPFSGAVMAAFAERLKDYGVNKMTFKVPLDWQVDQDLLLALVDARLAEVR
;
A
#
# COMPACT_ATOMS: atom_id res chain seq x y z
N MET A 1 -36.57 -25.30 -62.32
CA MET A 1 -36.70 -26.70 -61.83
C MET A 1 -36.80 -26.62 -60.33
N GLY A 2 -38.01 -26.79 -59.79
CA GLY A 2 -38.31 -26.54 -58.38
C GLY A 2 -37.93 -27.69 -57.48
N THR A 3 -37.54 -27.37 -56.25
CA THR A 3 -37.70 -28.25 -55.08
C THR A 3 -38.06 -27.41 -53.85
N PRO A 4 -38.80 -27.98 -52.87
CA PRO A 4 -39.61 -27.22 -51.91
C PRO A 4 -38.96 -27.08 -50.52
N ARG A 5 -39.46 -26.12 -49.73
CA ARG A 5 -39.46 -26.10 -48.25
C ARG A 5 -40.93 -26.21 -47.80
N PRO A 6 -41.28 -26.40 -46.51
CA PRO A 6 -40.59 -27.05 -45.38
C PRO A 6 -41.56 -27.95 -44.54
N ALA A 7 -41.06 -28.63 -43.50
CA ALA A 7 -41.85 -29.04 -42.32
C ALA A 7 -40.89 -29.00 -41.11
N GLY A 8 -41.11 -28.18 -40.07
CA GLY A 8 -42.01 -28.45 -38.93
C GLY A 8 -41.34 -29.51 -38.02
N GLY A 9 -40.95 -29.29 -36.76
CA GLY A 9 -41.29 -28.32 -35.73
C GLY A 9 -41.39 -29.10 -34.40
N ALA A 10 -40.53 -28.83 -33.42
CA ALA A 10 -40.63 -29.20 -31.99
C ALA A 10 -39.25 -28.93 -31.35
N GLY A 11 -39.05 -28.41 -30.15
CA GLY A 11 -39.92 -27.99 -29.07
C GLY A 11 -38.96 -27.43 -28.00
N ARG A 12 -39.37 -26.39 -27.30
CA ARG A 12 -38.55 -25.67 -26.32
C ARG A 12 -38.32 -26.52 -25.07
N ARG A 13 -37.07 -26.46 -24.58
CA ARG A 13 -36.64 -26.34 -23.18
C ARG A 13 -37.24 -27.30 -22.14
N LEU A 14 -36.36 -28.11 -21.54
CA LEU A 14 -36.45 -28.45 -20.13
C LEU A 14 -35.08 -28.26 -19.46
N ARG A 15 -35.10 -27.64 -18.27
CA ARG A 15 -33.96 -27.30 -17.40
C ARG A 15 -33.65 -28.46 -16.44
N ALA A 16 -32.36 -28.64 -16.13
CA ALA A 16 -31.81 -29.03 -14.82
C ALA A 16 -30.29 -28.74 -14.88
N LEU A 17 -29.75 -27.62 -14.36
CA LEU A 17 -29.37 -27.32 -12.96
C LEU A 17 -28.52 -28.41 -12.29
N ALA A 18 -27.19 -28.19 -12.25
CA ALA A 18 -26.34 -28.47 -11.09
C ALA A 18 -24.98 -27.75 -11.23
N THR A 19 -24.95 -26.53 -10.67
CA THR A 19 -23.86 -25.88 -9.93
C THR A 19 -22.42 -26.35 -10.22
N LEU A 20 -21.71 -25.66 -11.10
CA LEU A 20 -20.25 -25.61 -11.01
C LEU A 20 -19.89 -24.45 -10.09
N ILE A 21 -19.46 -24.81 -8.88
CA ILE A 21 -18.97 -23.92 -7.83
C ILE A 21 -17.96 -22.95 -8.44
N THR A 22 -18.29 -21.67 -8.45
CA THR A 22 -17.31 -20.61 -8.60
C THR A 22 -16.38 -20.72 -7.41
N LEU A 23 -15.17 -21.24 -7.63
CA LEU A 23 -14.07 -21.07 -6.69
C LEU A 23 -13.75 -19.57 -6.72
N VAL A 24 -14.48 -18.79 -5.91
CA VAL A 24 -14.04 -17.46 -5.50
C VAL A 24 -12.75 -17.72 -4.74
N GLY A 25 -11.62 -17.59 -5.44
CA GLY A 25 -10.33 -17.50 -4.78
C GLY A 25 -10.43 -16.34 -3.81
N VAL A 26 -10.52 -16.66 -2.51
CA VAL A 26 -10.35 -15.66 -1.46
C VAL A 26 -8.99 -15.05 -1.73
N ALA A 27 -8.98 -13.75 -2.06
CA ALA A 27 -7.74 -13.01 -2.17
C ALA A 27 -7.02 -13.17 -0.83
N ASP A 28 -5.89 -13.86 -0.85
CA ASP A 28 -5.10 -14.12 0.33
C ASP A 28 -4.42 -12.81 0.78
N ASP A 29 -5.09 -12.12 1.71
CA ASP A 29 -4.69 -10.85 2.33
C ASP A 29 -3.58 -11.01 3.39
N THR A 30 -3.06 -12.23 3.62
CA THR A 30 -2.02 -12.48 4.63
C THR A 30 -0.73 -11.71 4.37
N GLY A 31 -0.51 -11.30 3.12
CA GLY A 31 0.73 -10.67 2.70
C GLY A 31 1.95 -11.59 2.80
N ASP A 32 1.76 -12.89 3.02
CA ASP A 32 2.83 -13.89 3.06
C ASP A 32 3.49 -13.97 1.68
N ARG A 33 4.81 -13.81 1.64
CA ARG A 33 5.60 -13.86 0.41
C ARG A 33 5.95 -15.29 0.02
N THR A 34 5.90 -16.25 0.94
CA THR A 34 6.19 -17.66 0.67
C THR A 34 5.16 -18.30 -0.27
N LYS A 35 3.96 -17.71 -0.39
CA LYS A 35 2.95 -18.15 -1.36
C LYS A 35 3.40 -18.08 -2.82
N TYR A 36 4.42 -17.29 -3.13
CA TYR A 36 5.01 -17.24 -4.48
C TYR A 36 5.98 -18.40 -4.73
N PHE A 37 6.46 -19.11 -3.71
CA PHE A 37 7.52 -20.11 -3.84
C PHE A 37 7.12 -21.27 -4.76
N PRO A 38 5.93 -21.89 -4.62
CA PRO A 38 5.54 -22.97 -5.54
C PRO A 38 5.48 -22.52 -7.01
N ALA A 39 5.03 -21.28 -7.26
CA ALA A 39 4.97 -20.72 -8.61
C ALA A 39 6.37 -20.40 -9.16
N ILE A 40 7.30 -19.98 -8.28
CA ILE A 40 8.70 -19.74 -8.63
C ILE A 40 9.38 -21.06 -8.99
N GLU A 41 9.29 -22.08 -8.13
CA GLU A 41 9.86 -23.41 -8.37
C GLU A 41 9.33 -24.01 -9.67
N LYS A 42 8.01 -23.91 -9.90
CA LYS A 42 7.39 -24.38 -11.14
C LYS A 42 7.90 -23.65 -12.40
N LYS A 43 8.15 -22.35 -12.33
CA LYS A 43 8.50 -21.52 -13.50
C LYS A 43 10.00 -21.49 -13.78
N HIS A 44 10.82 -21.41 -12.73
CA HIS A 44 12.26 -21.23 -12.82
C HIS A 44 13.04 -22.53 -12.57
N GLY A 45 12.39 -23.55 -12.01
CA GLY A 45 12.97 -24.87 -11.75
C GLY A 45 13.74 -24.94 -10.44
N GLY A 46 13.91 -26.16 -9.93
CA GLY A 46 14.61 -26.46 -8.69
C GLY A 46 13.85 -26.03 -7.42
N PRO A 47 14.32 -26.46 -6.23
CA PRO A 47 13.77 -26.03 -4.95
C PRO A 47 14.05 -24.53 -4.70
N ILE A 48 13.17 -23.88 -3.93
CA ILE A 48 13.25 -22.45 -3.63
C ILE A 48 14.57 -22.05 -2.97
N SER A 49 15.19 -22.97 -2.22
CA SER A 49 16.50 -22.75 -1.57
C SER A 49 17.57 -22.30 -2.56
N ILE A 50 17.61 -22.86 -3.78
CA ILE A 50 18.57 -22.43 -4.81
C ILE A 50 18.45 -20.94 -5.11
N TRP A 51 17.22 -20.43 -5.17
CA TRP A 51 16.96 -19.03 -5.49
C TRP A 51 17.22 -18.12 -4.29
N LEU A 52 16.93 -18.59 -3.08
CA LEU A 52 17.28 -17.87 -1.84
C LEU A 52 18.80 -17.75 -1.67
N ASP A 53 19.54 -18.82 -1.95
CA ASP A 53 21.01 -18.84 -1.88
C ASP A 53 21.59 -17.86 -2.89
N ARG A 54 21.13 -17.88 -4.16
CA ARG A 54 21.58 -16.93 -5.19
C ARG A 54 21.38 -15.47 -4.82
N VAL A 55 20.29 -15.14 -4.13
CA VAL A 55 20.04 -13.77 -3.65
C VAL A 55 20.92 -13.43 -2.45
N THR A 56 21.14 -14.41 -1.56
CA THR A 56 22.03 -14.27 -0.40
C THR A 56 23.48 -14.04 -0.83
N ASP A 57 23.93 -14.72 -1.88
CA ASP A 57 25.27 -14.59 -2.47
C ASP A 57 25.56 -13.19 -3.05
N LEU A 58 24.53 -12.36 -3.27
CA LEU A 58 24.70 -10.97 -3.70
C LEU A 58 25.16 -10.03 -2.57
N GLY A 59 25.16 -10.50 -1.32
CA GLY A 59 25.64 -9.75 -0.16
C GLY A 59 24.99 -8.37 -0.01
N ASP A 60 25.82 -7.33 0.04
CA ASP A 60 25.41 -5.94 0.28
C ASP A 60 24.84 -5.21 -0.95
N ALA A 61 24.62 -5.92 -2.07
CA ALA A 61 23.95 -5.35 -3.23
C ALA A 61 22.63 -4.67 -2.82
N LYS A 62 22.37 -3.49 -3.38
CA LYS A 62 21.15 -2.74 -3.04
C LYS A 62 19.92 -3.49 -3.50
N TYR A 63 18.79 -3.27 -2.83
CA TYR A 63 17.52 -3.90 -3.19
C TYR A 63 17.19 -3.87 -4.70
N PRO A 64 17.33 -2.73 -5.42
CA PRO A 64 17.06 -2.70 -6.85
C PRO A 64 18.01 -3.58 -7.67
N GLU A 65 19.26 -3.70 -7.27
CA GLU A 65 20.29 -4.50 -7.94
C GLU A 65 20.01 -6.00 -7.76
N GLN A 66 19.62 -6.42 -6.56
CA GLN A 66 19.21 -7.81 -6.30
C GLN A 66 17.98 -8.21 -7.13
N VAL A 67 17.01 -7.31 -7.26
CA VAL A 67 15.83 -7.52 -8.08
C VAL A 67 16.19 -7.56 -9.57
N ALA A 68 17.04 -6.64 -10.04
CA ALA A 68 17.51 -6.62 -11.42
C ALA A 68 18.25 -7.90 -11.78
N TYR A 69 19.14 -8.40 -10.92
CA TYR A 69 19.84 -9.68 -11.10
C TYR A 69 18.88 -10.84 -11.38
N LEU A 70 17.79 -10.98 -10.60
CA LEU A 70 16.81 -12.05 -10.82
C LEU A 70 16.03 -11.86 -12.13
N ARG A 71 15.67 -10.62 -12.45
CA ARG A 71 14.88 -10.31 -13.64
C ARG A 71 15.68 -10.51 -14.92
N ASP A 72 16.88 -9.94 -14.98
CA ASP A 72 17.68 -9.83 -16.18
C ASP A 72 18.44 -11.13 -16.47
N ASN A 73 18.90 -11.84 -15.44
CA ASN A 73 19.73 -13.04 -15.61
C ASN A 73 18.91 -14.33 -15.50
N HIS A 74 17.77 -14.31 -14.80
CA HIS A 74 16.98 -15.52 -14.50
C HIS A 74 15.51 -15.42 -14.94
N GLY A 75 15.12 -14.34 -15.62
CA GLY A 75 13.80 -14.17 -16.23
C GLY A 75 12.65 -14.00 -15.23
N PHE A 76 12.95 -13.62 -13.98
CA PHE A 76 11.92 -13.44 -12.96
C PHE A 76 10.96 -12.31 -13.32
N SER A 77 9.68 -12.46 -12.94
CA SER A 77 8.77 -11.32 -12.89
C SER A 77 9.17 -10.39 -11.75
N GLN A 78 8.78 -9.11 -11.84
CA GLN A 78 8.98 -8.16 -10.73
C GLN A 78 8.42 -8.68 -9.41
N ALA A 79 7.22 -9.28 -9.44
CA ALA A 79 6.56 -9.80 -8.24
C ALA A 79 7.33 -10.96 -7.59
N HIS A 80 7.79 -11.92 -8.39
CA HIS A 80 8.56 -13.07 -7.89
C HIS A 80 9.94 -12.64 -7.38
N ALA A 81 10.61 -11.73 -8.09
CA ALA A 81 11.90 -11.20 -7.66
C ALA A 81 11.78 -10.43 -6.34
N ASN A 82 10.77 -9.55 -6.22
CA ASN A 82 10.47 -8.84 -4.97
C ASN A 82 10.18 -9.82 -3.83
N ALA A 83 9.42 -10.89 -4.07
CA ALA A 83 9.07 -11.87 -3.04
C ALA A 83 10.30 -12.54 -2.44
N LEU A 84 11.22 -13.03 -3.29
CA LEU A 84 12.47 -13.66 -2.86
C LEU A 84 13.40 -12.68 -2.13
N VAL A 85 13.66 -11.53 -2.74
CA VAL A 85 14.57 -10.52 -2.17
C VAL A 85 14.06 -10.05 -0.81
N MET A 86 12.76 -9.79 -0.68
CA MET A 86 12.20 -9.40 0.62
C MET A 86 12.25 -10.53 1.65
N TYR A 87 12.06 -11.79 1.24
CA TYR A 87 12.17 -12.93 2.14
C TYR A 87 13.60 -13.07 2.69
N VAL A 88 14.62 -13.03 1.83
CA VAL A 88 16.05 -13.08 2.24
C VAL A 88 16.40 -11.93 3.19
N ARG A 89 15.80 -10.75 2.98
CA ARG A 89 15.98 -9.58 3.85
C ARG A 89 15.17 -9.64 5.16
N GLY A 90 14.61 -10.80 5.50
CA GLY A 90 13.85 -11.04 6.73
C GLY A 90 12.42 -10.49 6.72
N SER A 91 11.94 -9.95 5.60
CA SER A 91 10.55 -9.53 5.44
C SER A 91 9.74 -10.65 4.79
N THR A 92 9.22 -11.56 5.61
CA THR A 92 8.45 -12.73 5.13
C THR A 92 6.98 -12.40 4.86
N SER A 93 6.41 -11.36 5.49
CA SER A 93 5.05 -10.88 5.21
C SER A 93 4.97 -9.35 5.02
N SER A 94 3.99 -8.88 4.25
CA SER A 94 3.63 -7.45 4.19
C SER A 94 2.34 -7.24 4.98
N LYS A 95 2.40 -6.51 6.09
CA LYS A 95 1.18 -6.13 6.80
C LYS A 95 0.38 -5.17 5.92
N ARG A 96 -0.86 -5.52 5.58
CA ARG A 96 -1.78 -4.67 4.81
C ARG A 96 -2.93 -4.22 5.71
N PHE A 97 -3.19 -2.92 5.74
CA PHE A 97 -4.32 -2.34 6.45
C PHE A 97 -5.48 -2.10 5.49
N LYS A 98 -6.68 -2.56 5.85
CA LYS A 98 -7.87 -2.42 5.00
C LYS A 98 -8.51 -1.05 5.17
N ASN A 99 -8.35 -0.48 6.37
CA ASN A 99 -8.90 0.81 6.75
C ASN A 99 -8.01 1.48 7.82
N PRO A 100 -8.23 2.77 8.12
CA PRO A 100 -7.42 3.50 9.10
C PRO A 100 -7.46 2.88 10.51
N ASP A 101 -8.58 2.32 10.93
CA ASP A 101 -8.70 1.68 12.24
C ASP A 101 -7.77 0.47 12.38
N ASP A 102 -7.61 -0.33 11.33
CA ASP A 102 -6.66 -1.45 11.33
C ASP A 102 -5.22 -0.94 11.50
N TYR A 103 -4.88 0.19 10.86
CA TYR A 103 -3.58 0.85 11.04
C TYR A 103 -3.37 1.29 12.48
N PHE A 104 -4.35 2.01 13.05
CA PHE A 104 -4.23 2.52 14.42
C PHE A 104 -4.17 1.39 15.45
N ARG A 105 -4.93 0.31 15.29
CA ARG A 105 -4.89 -0.87 16.19
C ARG A 105 -3.52 -1.54 16.24
N HIS A 106 -2.67 -1.36 15.22
CA HIS A 106 -1.31 -1.88 15.22
C HIS A 106 -0.32 -1.07 16.06
N LEU A 107 -0.54 0.25 16.19
CA LEU A 107 0.40 1.12 16.87
C LEU A 107 0.36 0.90 18.39
N GLU A 108 1.49 1.07 19.06
CA GLU A 108 1.56 1.14 20.53
C GLU A 108 0.66 2.25 21.09
N PRO A 109 0.19 2.18 22.34
CA PRO A 109 -0.81 3.09 22.89
C PRO A 109 -0.48 4.58 22.71
N THR A 110 0.77 4.97 22.97
CA THR A 110 1.22 6.37 22.85
C THR A 110 1.18 6.89 21.41
N PRO A 111 1.91 6.32 20.43
CA PRO A 111 1.81 6.77 19.04
C PRO A 111 0.43 6.58 18.43
N ARG A 112 -0.36 5.60 18.88
CA ARG A 112 -1.77 5.45 18.48
C ARG A 112 -2.60 6.66 18.87
N LYS A 113 -2.46 7.12 20.13
CA LYS A 113 -3.17 8.30 20.64
C LYS A 113 -2.80 9.54 19.84
N THR A 114 -1.50 9.80 19.66
CA THR A 114 -1.02 10.95 18.91
C THR A 114 -1.45 10.90 17.44
N ALA A 115 -1.32 9.75 16.76
CA ALA A 115 -1.74 9.62 15.37
C ALA A 115 -3.24 9.89 15.18
N LYS A 116 -4.10 9.39 16.08
CA LYS A 116 -5.54 9.71 16.05
C LYS A 116 -5.81 11.19 16.29
N ALA A 117 -5.09 11.81 17.23
CA ALA A 117 -5.24 13.23 17.54
C ALA A 117 -4.87 14.13 16.35
N VAL A 118 -3.82 13.78 15.58
CA VAL A 118 -3.45 14.50 14.35
C VAL A 118 -4.62 14.55 13.37
N PHE A 119 -5.19 13.39 13.03
CA PHE A 119 -6.29 13.36 12.07
C PHE A 119 -7.54 14.03 12.62
N ALA A 120 -7.87 13.82 13.90
CA ALA A 120 -9.02 14.44 14.54
C ALA A 120 -8.94 15.98 14.53
N ALA A 121 -7.76 16.55 14.83
CA ALA A 121 -7.54 18.01 14.82
C ALA A 121 -7.79 18.63 13.44
N ILE A 122 -7.49 17.90 12.36
CA ILE A 122 -7.71 18.37 10.99
C ILE A 122 -9.18 18.17 10.59
N THR A 123 -9.75 16.98 10.80
CA THR A 123 -11.11 16.65 10.35
C THR A 123 -12.19 17.39 11.13
N ALA A 124 -11.89 17.90 12.34
CA ALA A 124 -12.80 18.77 13.07
C ALA A 124 -13.09 20.08 12.31
N GLU A 125 -12.08 20.64 11.64
CA GLU A 125 -12.19 21.91 10.89
C GLU A 125 -12.31 21.71 9.37
N ARG A 126 -11.99 20.51 8.87
CA ARG A 126 -12.05 20.12 7.46
C ARG A 126 -12.83 18.80 7.29
N PRO A 127 -14.13 18.77 7.62
CA PRO A 127 -14.95 17.55 7.55
C PRO A 127 -15.15 17.01 6.13
N GLU A 128 -14.83 17.81 5.10
CA GLU A 128 -14.83 17.41 3.69
C GLU A 128 -13.69 16.45 3.32
N LEU A 129 -12.63 16.36 4.15
CA LEU A 129 -11.51 15.48 3.87
C LEU A 129 -11.82 14.05 4.30
N GLU A 130 -11.56 13.10 3.40
CA GLU A 130 -11.78 11.68 3.64
C GLU A 130 -10.50 11.04 4.21
N LEU A 131 -10.61 10.39 5.37
CA LEU A 131 -9.53 9.58 5.94
C LEU A 131 -9.53 8.18 5.33
N VAL A 132 -8.50 7.88 4.55
CA VAL A 132 -8.32 6.60 3.85
C VAL A 132 -7.00 5.93 4.22
N VAL A 133 -6.81 4.67 3.81
CA VAL A 133 -5.49 4.03 3.76
C VAL A 133 -5.00 4.03 2.31
N ALA A 134 -3.88 4.70 2.07
CA ALA A 134 -3.17 4.69 0.80
C ALA A 134 -1.69 4.37 1.04
N TRP A 135 -1.11 3.56 0.15
CA TRP A 135 0.25 3.01 0.33
C TRP A 135 0.49 2.41 1.72
N ASN A 136 -0.54 1.79 2.31
CA ASN A 136 -0.52 1.19 3.65
C ASN A 136 -0.37 2.18 4.82
N HIS A 137 -0.66 3.47 4.60
CA HIS A 137 -0.63 4.51 5.61
C HIS A 137 -1.94 5.30 5.64
N PRO A 138 -2.36 5.81 6.80
CA PRO A 138 -3.52 6.69 6.90
C PRO A 138 -3.22 8.05 6.25
N MET A 139 -4.15 8.53 5.44
CA MET A 139 -4.03 9.77 4.67
C MET A 139 -5.38 10.46 4.54
N LEU A 140 -5.37 11.80 4.60
CA LEU A 140 -6.51 12.63 4.23
C LEU A 140 -6.41 13.01 2.75
N ARG A 141 -7.55 12.90 2.05
CA ARG A 141 -7.68 13.29 0.64
C ARG A 141 -8.94 14.10 0.38
N THR A 142 -8.93 14.87 -0.70
CA THR A 142 -10.13 15.55 -1.22
C THR A 142 -11.07 14.56 -1.92
N ALA A 143 -12.31 14.98 -2.21
CA ALA A 143 -13.29 14.18 -2.94
C ALA A 143 -12.81 13.81 -4.36
N GLU A 144 -11.98 14.66 -4.97
CA GLU A 144 -11.35 14.47 -6.28
C GLU A 144 -10.15 13.50 -6.21
N GLY A 145 -9.75 13.09 -5.01
CA GLY A 145 -8.71 12.09 -4.77
C GLY A 145 -7.32 12.67 -4.52
N ALA A 146 -7.17 13.99 -4.40
CA ALA A 146 -5.88 14.61 -4.12
C ALA A 146 -5.49 14.42 -2.65
N TYR A 147 -4.28 13.92 -2.39
CA TYR A 147 -3.76 13.74 -1.02
C TYR A 147 -3.26 15.05 -0.42
N VAL A 148 -3.67 15.29 0.81
CA VAL A 148 -3.46 16.56 1.52
C VAL A 148 -2.49 16.40 2.68
N ILE A 149 -2.67 15.36 3.51
CA ILE A 149 -1.70 15.03 4.55
C ILE A 149 -1.78 13.56 4.93
N GLY A 150 -0.62 12.94 5.16
CA GLY A 150 -0.48 11.54 5.55
C GLY A 150 0.42 11.36 6.77
N LEU A 151 0.29 10.19 7.41
CA LEU A 151 1.07 9.84 8.60
C LEU A 151 1.70 8.45 8.49
N SER A 152 2.96 8.34 8.89
CA SER A 152 3.65 7.06 9.06
C SER A 152 4.31 6.97 10.44
N ALA A 153 4.14 5.85 11.14
CA ALA A 153 4.84 5.60 12.39
C ALA A 153 6.19 4.90 12.15
N ALA A 154 7.24 5.42 12.77
CA ALA A 154 8.55 4.80 12.89
C ALA A 154 8.84 4.48 14.37
N THR A 155 9.93 3.76 14.65
CA THR A 155 10.27 3.31 16.01
C THR A 155 10.43 4.45 17.03
N ARG A 156 10.82 5.66 16.58
CA ARG A 156 11.15 6.78 17.47
C ARG A 156 10.35 8.06 17.21
N HIS A 157 9.54 8.10 16.16
CA HIS A 157 8.83 9.31 15.74
C HIS A 157 7.65 8.96 14.84
N LEU A 158 6.73 9.90 14.68
CA LEU A 158 5.75 9.91 13.59
C LEU A 158 6.27 10.83 12.48
N LEU A 159 6.05 10.44 11.23
CA LEU A 159 6.32 11.24 10.04
C LEU A 159 4.99 11.79 9.53
N LEU A 160 4.92 13.11 9.39
CA LEU A 160 3.79 13.81 8.77
C LEU A 160 4.20 14.27 7.36
N ASN A 161 3.33 14.07 6.39
CA ASN A 161 3.60 14.30 4.98
C ASN A 161 2.49 15.15 4.34
N PRO A 162 2.69 16.47 4.12
CA PRO A 162 1.75 17.31 3.38
C PRO A 162 1.81 17.13 1.85
N PHE A 163 2.60 16.18 1.33
CA PHE A 163 2.73 15.85 -0.09
C PHE A 163 3.18 17.00 -1.00
N SER A 164 3.76 18.06 -0.46
CA SER A 164 4.34 19.15 -1.25
C SER A 164 5.64 19.67 -0.64
N GLY A 165 6.71 19.64 -1.44
CA GLY A 165 7.99 20.23 -1.05
C GLY A 165 7.93 21.76 -1.02
N ALA A 166 7.06 22.38 -1.81
CA ALA A 166 6.83 23.82 -1.79
C ALA A 166 6.15 24.25 -0.49
N VAL A 167 5.14 23.50 -0.02
CA VAL A 167 4.53 23.69 1.31
C VAL A 167 5.58 23.51 2.40
N MET A 168 6.40 22.45 2.36
CA MET A 168 7.46 22.25 3.35
C MET A 168 8.46 23.42 3.38
N ALA A 169 8.84 23.96 2.22
CA ALA A 169 9.72 25.12 2.12
C ALA A 169 9.07 26.40 2.67
N ALA A 170 7.80 26.66 2.36
CA ALA A 170 7.07 27.82 2.85
C ALA A 170 6.90 27.82 4.38
N PHE A 171 6.90 26.63 5.00
CA PHE A 171 6.74 26.45 6.45
C PHE A 171 8.07 26.22 7.18
N ALA A 172 9.21 26.38 6.52
CA ALA A 172 10.53 26.05 7.09
C ALA A 172 10.78 26.72 8.46
N GLU A 173 10.44 28.00 8.62
CA GLU A 173 10.63 28.72 9.88
C GLU A 173 9.75 28.18 11.01
N ARG A 174 8.50 27.81 10.71
CA ARG A 174 7.58 27.18 11.68
C ARG A 174 7.99 25.75 12.02
N LEU A 175 8.77 25.11 11.16
CA LEU A 175 9.22 23.73 11.29
C LEU A 175 10.66 23.60 11.81
N LYS A 176 11.34 24.71 12.16
CA LYS A 176 12.77 24.74 12.51
C LYS A 176 13.14 23.84 13.70
N ASP A 177 12.21 23.63 14.62
CA ASP A 177 12.42 22.80 15.81
C ASP A 177 12.12 21.31 15.56
N TYR A 178 11.73 20.95 14.34
CA TYR A 178 11.42 19.57 13.93
C TYR A 178 12.49 18.99 13.00
N GLY A 179 12.57 17.66 12.97
CA GLY A 179 13.38 16.96 11.97
C GLY A 179 12.69 16.98 10.60
N VAL A 180 13.16 17.81 9.67
CA VAL A 180 12.56 18.00 8.34
C VAL A 180 13.28 17.19 7.25
N ASN A 181 12.50 16.57 6.38
CA ASN A 181 12.92 16.01 5.09
C ASN A 181 12.25 16.78 3.95
N LYS A 182 12.56 16.44 2.70
CA LYS A 182 12.01 17.12 1.50
C LYS A 182 10.48 17.24 1.48
N MET A 183 9.76 16.22 1.93
CA MET A 183 8.30 16.14 1.84
C MET A 183 7.64 15.89 3.19
N THR A 184 8.43 15.74 4.26
CA THR A 184 7.91 15.26 5.54
C THR A 184 8.62 15.94 6.70
N PHE A 185 8.00 15.95 7.86
CA PHE A 185 8.65 16.31 9.12
C PHE A 185 8.35 15.27 10.19
N LYS A 186 9.25 15.17 11.16
CA LYS A 186 9.20 14.21 12.26
C LYS A 186 8.65 14.88 13.50
N VAL A 187 7.69 14.23 14.14
CA VAL A 187 7.18 14.62 15.46
C VAL A 187 7.40 13.48 16.47
N PRO A 188 7.56 13.78 17.77
CA PRO A 188 7.65 12.75 18.81
C PRO A 188 6.44 11.79 18.81
N LEU A 189 6.63 10.57 19.34
CA LEU A 189 5.54 9.59 19.43
C LEU A 189 4.40 10.04 20.36
N ASP A 190 4.71 10.92 21.31
CA ASP A 190 3.83 11.55 22.29
C ASP A 190 3.59 13.04 21.99
N TRP A 191 3.78 13.46 20.74
CA TRP A 191 3.68 14.86 20.33
C TRP A 191 2.36 15.49 20.78
N GLN A 192 2.48 16.67 21.41
CA GLN A 192 1.35 17.54 21.66
C GLN A 192 0.95 18.18 20.34
N VAL A 193 -0.22 17.81 19.82
CA VAL A 193 -0.66 18.20 18.49
C VAL A 193 -0.79 19.72 18.41
N ASP A 194 0.01 20.33 17.53
CA ASP A 194 -0.11 21.73 17.13
C ASP A 194 -1.17 21.82 16.02
N GLN A 195 -2.41 22.07 16.42
CA GLN A 195 -3.55 22.14 15.49
C GLN A 195 -3.37 23.28 14.48
N ASP A 196 -2.87 24.44 14.91
CA ASP A 196 -2.68 25.61 14.04
C ASP A 196 -1.61 25.36 12.97
N LEU A 197 -0.57 24.59 13.29
CA LEU A 197 0.41 24.13 12.30
C LEU A 197 -0.20 23.14 11.32
N LEU A 198 -0.95 22.15 11.81
CA LEU A 198 -1.58 21.14 10.95
C LEU A 198 -2.56 21.76 9.96
N LEU A 199 -3.44 22.64 10.43
CA LEU A 199 -4.44 23.30 9.58
C LEU A 199 -3.78 24.19 8.53
N ALA A 200 -2.76 24.96 8.92
CA ALA A 200 -2.06 25.82 7.98
C ALA A 200 -1.31 25.01 6.88
N LEU A 201 -0.69 23.89 7.23
CA LEU A 201 -0.07 22.98 6.25
C LEU A 201 -1.11 22.38 5.30
N VAL A 202 -2.25 21.93 5.85
CA VAL A 202 -3.37 21.36 5.10
C VAL A 202 -3.98 22.40 4.14
N ASP A 203 -4.20 23.62 4.59
CA ASP A 203 -4.76 24.71 3.77
C ASP A 203 -3.81 25.11 2.65
N ALA A 204 -2.52 25.22 2.95
CA ALA A 204 -1.50 25.50 1.94
C ALA A 204 -1.47 24.38 0.88
N ARG A 205 -1.58 23.11 1.30
CA ARG A 205 -1.65 22.00 0.35
C ARG A 205 -2.95 22.01 -0.46
N LEU A 206 -4.09 22.28 0.18
CA LEU A 206 -5.37 22.39 -0.52
C LEU A 206 -5.36 23.49 -1.59
N ALA A 207 -4.68 24.61 -1.34
CA ALA A 207 -4.52 25.67 -2.33
C ALA A 207 -3.75 25.22 -3.59
N GLU A 208 -2.94 24.15 -3.52
CA GLU A 208 -2.22 23.58 -4.67
C GLU A 208 -3.02 22.53 -5.45
N VAL A 209 -4.05 21.93 -4.84
CA VAL A 209 -4.75 20.76 -5.40
C VAL A 209 -6.24 20.96 -5.64
N ARG A 210 -6.73 22.18 -5.44
CA ARG A 210 -8.10 22.60 -5.78
C ARG A 210 -8.27 22.83 -7.27
#